data_AF-L0EMJ7-F1
#
_entry.id   AF-L0EMJ7-F1
#
_cell.length_a   1.000
_cell.length_b   1.000
_cell.length_c   1.000
_cell.angle_alpha   90.00
_cell.angle_beta   90.00
_cell.angle_gamma   90.00
#
_symmetry.space_group_name_H-M   'P 1'
#
loop_
_entity.id
_entity.type
_entity.pdbx_description
1 polymer ?
#
loop_
_entity_poly.entity_id
_entity_poly.type
_entity_poly.pdbx_seq_one_letter_code
_entity_poly.pdbx_strand_id
1 'polypeptide(L)'
;MSSVDVSKYEHSPVHKAIILKDYAGLRKIIAGLPRLCDPSEIHTESVSLAEEAKADIIAAAIDRRDVPERNTPLHLAVKFGDETSTEMLMLAGADWSLQNEQGWSALQEAICN
;
A
#
# COMPACT_ATOMS: atom_id res chain seq x y z
N MET A 1 0.89 18.83 -15.53
CA MET A 1 0.50 17.48 -15.05
C MET A 1 1.56 16.52 -15.54
N SER A 2 2.51 16.17 -14.69
CA SER A 2 3.59 15.24 -15.03
C SER A 2 2.97 13.91 -15.41
N SER A 3 3.19 13.49 -16.67
CA SER A 3 2.84 12.14 -17.11
C SER A 3 3.74 11.17 -16.35
N VAL A 4 3.24 10.59 -15.25
CA VAL A 4 3.98 9.59 -14.49
C VAL A 4 4.17 8.38 -15.39
N ASP A 5 5.43 7.97 -15.54
CA ASP A 5 5.80 6.83 -16.36
C ASP A 5 5.40 5.53 -15.67
N VAL A 6 4.32 4.91 -16.14
CA VAL A 6 3.73 3.68 -15.60
C VAL A 6 4.69 2.49 -15.70
N SER A 7 5.64 2.51 -16.64
CA SER A 7 6.60 1.41 -16.83
C SER A 7 7.51 1.21 -15.61
N LYS A 8 7.75 2.27 -14.83
CA LYS A 8 8.55 2.22 -13.60
C LYS A 8 7.89 1.46 -12.45
N TYR A 9 6.61 1.09 -12.61
CA TYR A 9 5.79 0.41 -11.61
C TYR A 9 5.36 -0.98 -12.10
N GLU A 10 6.05 -1.56 -13.08
CA GLU A 10 5.64 -2.81 -13.71
C GLU A 10 5.41 -3.99 -12.77
N HIS A 11 6.28 -4.08 -11.78
CA HIS A 11 6.31 -5.09 -10.73
C HIS A 11 5.34 -4.81 -9.58
N SER A 12 4.70 -3.64 -9.54
CA SER A 12 3.75 -3.29 -8.49
C SER A 12 2.33 -3.06 -9.04
N PRO A 13 1.46 -4.08 -8.95
CA PRO A 13 0.09 -3.94 -9.43
C PRO A 13 -0.71 -2.89 -8.65
N VAL A 14 -0.39 -2.65 -7.37
CA VAL A 14 -1.05 -1.65 -6.53
C VAL A 14 -0.71 -0.23 -7.00
N HIS A 15 0.57 0.11 -7.20
CA HIS A 15 0.95 1.42 -7.73
C HIS A 15 0.35 1.68 -9.11
N LYS A 16 0.37 0.68 -10.00
CA LYS A 16 -0.26 0.77 -11.33
C LYS A 16 -1.74 1.09 -11.24
N ALA A 17 -2.48 0.39 -10.37
CA ALA A 17 -3.92 0.63 -10.20
C ALA A 17 -4.20 2.08 -9.79
N ILE A 18 -3.38 2.68 -8.94
CA ILE A 18 -3.53 4.06 -8.49
C ILE A 18 -3.22 5.06 -9.61
N ILE A 19 -2.10 4.87 -10.32
CA ILE A 19 -1.70 5.75 -11.44
C ILE A 19 -2.76 5.74 -12.55
N LEU A 20 -3.36 4.58 -12.82
CA LEU A 20 -4.41 4.39 -13.82
C LEU A 20 -5.83 4.71 -13.30
N LYS A 21 -5.98 5.05 -12.01
CA LYS A 21 -7.28 5.18 -11.33
C LYS A 21 -8.20 3.95 -11.51
N ASP A 22 -7.60 2.77 -11.59
CA ASP A 22 -8.32 1.49 -11.68
C ASP A 22 -8.76 1.03 -10.28
N TYR A 23 -9.84 1.65 -9.81
CA TYR A 23 -10.46 1.36 -8.53
C TYR A 23 -10.99 -0.08 -8.43
N ALA A 24 -11.40 -0.67 -9.55
CA ALA A 24 -11.91 -2.04 -9.58
C ALA A 24 -10.77 -3.05 -9.45
N GLY A 25 -9.67 -2.82 -10.17
CA GLY A 25 -8.43 -3.58 -10.04
C GLY A 25 -7.84 -3.48 -8.63
N LEU A 26 -7.75 -2.27 -8.08
CA LEU A 26 -7.27 -2.06 -6.71
C LEU A 26 -8.10 -2.85 -5.69
N ARG A 27 -9.44 -2.77 -5.77
CA ARG A 27 -10.35 -3.56 -4.93
C ARG A 27 -10.12 -5.06 -5.04
N LYS A 28 -9.92 -5.57 -6.26
CA LYS A 28 -9.66 -7.00 -6.50
C LYS A 28 -8.33 -7.44 -5.89
N ILE A 29 -7.29 -6.62 -6.02
CA ILE A 29 -5.97 -6.90 -5.43
C ILE A 29 -6.09 -6.98 -3.90
N ILE A 30 -6.68 -5.97 -3.27
CA ILE A 30 -6.87 -5.92 -1.81
C ILE A 30 -7.76 -7.07 -1.33
N ALA A 31 -8.86 -7.37 -2.03
CA ALA A 31 -9.75 -8.47 -1.67
C ALA A 31 -9.11 -9.86 -1.81
N GLY A 32 -8.06 -9.98 -2.63
CA GLY A 32 -7.30 -11.22 -2.81
C GLY A 32 -6.19 -11.44 -1.78
N LEU A 33 -5.89 -10.45 -0.93
CA LEU A 33 -4.88 -10.58 0.12
C LEU A 33 -5.41 -11.46 1.27
N PRO A 34 -4.52 -12.20 1.97
CA PRO A 34 -4.91 -12.94 3.16
C PRO A 34 -5.42 -11.98 4.23
N ARG A 35 -6.31 -12.48 5.10
CA ARG A 35 -6.80 -11.73 6.27
C ARG A 35 -6.12 -12.26 7.52
N LEU A 36 -5.73 -11.34 8.39
CA LEU A 36 -5.24 -11.68 9.73
C LEU A 36 -6.41 -12.20 10.58
N CYS A 37 -6.14 -13.19 11.42
CA CYS A 37 -7.11 -13.66 12.40
C CYS A 37 -7.21 -12.72 13.60
N ASP A 38 -8.22 -12.94 14.44
CA ASP A 38 -8.36 -12.19 15.69
C ASP A 38 -7.18 -12.50 16.62
N PRO A 39 -6.50 -11.51 17.21
CA PRO A 39 -5.38 -11.75 18.11
C PRO A 39 -5.71 -12.67 19.30
N SER A 40 -6.98 -12.71 19.74
CA SER A 40 -7.43 -13.59 20.81
C SER A 40 -7.40 -15.07 20.43
N GLU A 41 -7.33 -15.41 19.14
CA GLU A 41 -7.23 -16.78 18.64
C GLU A 41 -5.76 -17.27 18.57
N ILE A 42 -4.79 -16.37 18.75
CA ILE A 42 -3.35 -16.69 18.69
C ILE A 42 -2.87 -17.27 20.02
N HIS A 43 -3.00 -18.59 20.15
CA HIS A 43 -2.64 -19.32 21.38
C HIS A 43 -1.33 -20.12 21.29
N THR A 44 -0.74 -20.23 20.10
CA THR A 44 0.43 -21.08 19.86
C THR A 44 1.43 -20.38 18.95
N GLU A 45 2.71 -20.73 19.10
CA GLU A 45 3.79 -20.21 18.26
C GLU A 45 3.56 -20.47 16.77
N SER A 46 3.05 -21.65 16.42
CA SER A 46 2.75 -22.00 15.02
C SER A 46 1.69 -21.09 14.38
N VAL A 47 0.68 -20.66 15.15
CA VAL A 47 -0.32 -19.69 14.67
C VAL A 47 0.31 -18.31 14.52
N SER A 48 1.12 -17.87 15.48
CA SER A 48 1.85 -16.59 15.37
C SER A 48 2.70 -16.51 14.11
N LEU A 49 3.48 -17.56 13.80
CA LEU A 49 4.31 -17.63 12.59
C LEU A 49 3.47 -17.61 11.30
N ALA A 50 2.31 -18.26 11.30
CA ALA A 50 1.42 -18.25 10.14
C ALA A 50 0.80 -16.86 9.91
N GLU A 51 0.43 -16.15 10.98
CA GLU A 51 -0.09 -14.77 10.86
C GLU A 51 1.00 -13.77 10.48
N GLU A 52 2.23 -13.93 10.96
CA GLU A 52 3.39 -13.14 10.52
C GLU A 52 3.63 -13.29 9.01
N ALA A 53 3.63 -14.53 8.50
CA ALA A 53 3.77 -14.78 7.06
C ALA A 53 2.65 -14.12 6.22
N LYS A 54 1.42 -14.04 6.75
CA LYS A 54 0.32 -13.31 6.09
C LYS A 54 0.56 -11.80 6.13
N ALA A 55 1.00 -11.27 7.26
CA ALA A 55 1.32 -9.85 7.41
C ALA A 55 2.42 -9.44 6.41
N ASP A 56 3.45 -10.26 6.24
CA ASP A 56 4.52 -10.04 5.26
C ASP A 56 3.98 -10.01 3.82
N ILE A 57 3.05 -10.90 3.47
CA ILE A 57 2.40 -10.91 2.14
C ILE A 57 1.60 -9.63 1.92
N ILE A 58 0.86 -9.17 2.94
CA ILE A 58 0.08 -7.93 2.87
C ILE A 58 1.03 -6.74 2.67
N ALA A 59 2.03 -6.60 3.54
CA ALA A 59 3.01 -5.50 3.49
C ALA A 59 3.78 -5.47 2.16
N ALA A 60 4.20 -6.63 1.65
CA ALA A 60 4.88 -6.73 0.36
C ALA A 60 4.02 -6.23 -0.83
N ALA A 61 2.70 -6.22 -0.69
CA ALA A 61 1.76 -5.72 -1.68
C ALA A 61 1.43 -4.23 -1.47
N ILE A 62 0.97 -3.83 -0.29
CA ILE A 62 0.40 -2.49 -0.04
C ILE A 62 1.39 -1.46 0.50
N ASP A 63 2.52 -1.90 1.05
CA ASP A 63 3.58 -1.05 1.62
C ASP A 63 4.88 -1.12 0.82
N ARG A 64 4.77 -1.58 -0.43
CA ARG A 64 5.90 -1.75 -1.35
C ARG A 64 6.59 -0.42 -1.64
N ARG A 65 7.93 -0.42 -1.63
CA ARG A 65 8.79 0.79 -1.74
C ARG A 65 9.95 0.67 -2.72
N ASP A 66 10.00 -0.38 -3.53
CA ASP A 66 11.03 -0.58 -4.57
C ASP A 66 10.66 0.12 -5.89
N VAL A 67 10.17 1.35 -5.77
CA VAL A 67 9.70 2.21 -6.86
C VAL A 67 10.43 3.56 -6.77
N PRO A 68 10.36 4.43 -7.80
CA PRO A 68 11.00 5.74 -7.75
C PRO A 68 10.58 6.54 -6.51
N GLU A 69 11.53 7.28 -5.92
CA GLU A 69 11.34 8.06 -4.69
C GLU A 69 11.00 7.22 -3.45
N ARG A 70 11.03 5.88 -3.54
CA ARG A 70 10.55 4.95 -2.48
C ARG A 70 9.15 5.29 -1.97
N ASN A 71 8.32 5.88 -2.83
CA ASN A 71 6.93 6.16 -2.51
C ASN A 71 6.19 4.85 -2.26
N THR A 72 5.39 4.81 -1.19
CA THR A 72 4.40 3.73 -1.03
C THR A 72 3.21 3.99 -1.94
N PRO A 73 2.33 3.00 -2.17
CA PRO A 73 1.06 3.23 -2.84
C PRO A 73 0.26 4.40 -2.24
N LEU A 74 0.31 4.54 -0.91
CA LEU A 74 -0.38 5.62 -0.19
C LEU A 74 0.19 7.01 -0.53
N HIS A 75 1.52 7.15 -0.69
CA HIS A 75 2.14 8.40 -1.14
C HIS A 75 1.58 8.84 -2.50
N LEU A 76 1.52 7.91 -3.48
CA LEU A 76 0.98 8.24 -4.81
C LEU A 76 -0.51 8.61 -4.76
N ALA A 77 -1.31 7.89 -3.98
CA ALA A 77 -2.73 8.19 -3.83
C ALA A 77 -2.94 9.61 -3.30
N VAL A 78 -2.18 10.00 -2.27
CA VAL A 78 -2.22 11.34 -1.69
C VAL A 78 -1.69 12.40 -2.66
N LYS A 79 -0.55 12.15 -3.31
CA LYS A 79 0.07 13.05 -4.30
C LYS A 79 -0.84 13.37 -5.47
N PHE A 80 -1.71 12.43 -5.86
CA PHE A 80 -2.72 12.62 -6.91
C PHE A 80 -4.07 13.15 -6.41
N GLY A 81 -4.24 13.34 -5.09
CA GLY A 81 -5.53 13.70 -4.49
C GLY A 81 -6.60 12.63 -4.68
N ASP A 82 -6.19 11.36 -4.80
CA ASP A 82 -7.09 10.23 -5.03
C ASP A 82 -7.62 9.69 -3.70
N GLU A 83 -8.66 10.35 -3.18
CA GLU A 83 -9.32 10.01 -1.92
C GLU A 83 -9.83 8.56 -1.92
N THR A 84 -10.33 8.08 -3.06
CA THR A 84 -10.90 6.73 -3.18
C THR A 84 -9.82 5.65 -3.06
N SER A 85 -8.67 5.83 -3.71
CA SER A 85 -7.53 4.92 -3.52
C SER A 85 -6.93 5.03 -2.12
N THR A 86 -6.87 6.25 -1.56
CA THR A 86 -6.38 6.50 -0.21
C THR A 86 -7.22 5.74 0.82
N GLU A 87 -8.55 5.86 0.75
CA GLU A 87 -9.47 5.15 1.65
C GLU A 87 -9.31 3.63 1.53
N MET A 88 -9.24 3.09 0.30
CA MET A 88 -9.05 1.65 0.09
C MET A 88 -7.76 1.13 0.72
N LEU A 89 -6.64 1.85 0.57
CA LEU A 89 -5.36 1.46 1.15
C LEU A 89 -5.38 1.55 2.68
N MET A 90 -5.99 2.59 3.24
CA MET A 90 -6.10 2.76 4.69
C MET A 90 -6.96 1.64 5.31
N LEU A 91 -8.07 1.28 4.67
CA LEU A 91 -8.89 0.14 5.10
C LEU A 91 -8.19 -1.21 4.95
N ALA A 92 -7.26 -1.32 3.99
CA ALA A 92 -6.41 -2.50 3.83
C ALA A 92 -5.27 -2.57 4.88
N GLY A 93 -5.12 -1.54 5.72
CA GLY A 93 -4.10 -1.50 6.76
C GLY A 93 -2.73 -1.03 6.26
N ALA A 94 -2.66 -0.23 5.19
CA ALA A 94 -1.39 0.33 4.72
C ALA A 94 -0.72 1.17 5.82
N ASP A 95 0.61 1.02 5.96
CA ASP A 95 1.39 1.70 6.97
C ASP A 95 1.64 3.16 6.55
N TRP A 96 0.85 4.06 7.15
CA TRP A 96 0.90 5.51 6.94
C TRP A 96 2.14 6.17 7.55
N SER A 97 2.91 5.45 8.38
CA SER A 97 4.12 5.98 9.02
C SER A 97 5.37 5.86 8.14
N LEU A 98 5.33 5.03 7.10
CA LEU A 98 6.45 4.81 6.19
C LEU A 98 6.86 6.10 5.49
N GLN A 99 8.17 6.32 5.42
CA GLN A 99 8.75 7.50 4.79
C GLN A 99 9.28 7.21 3.38
N ASN A 100 9.12 8.13 2.45
CA ASN A 100 9.73 8.08 1.12
C ASN A 100 11.23 8.45 1.16
N GLU A 101 11.88 8.62 0.00
CA GLU A 101 13.30 9.03 -0.10
C GLU A 101 13.58 10.41 0.49
N GLN A 102 12.58 11.28 0.52
CA GLN A 102 12.66 12.62 1.10
C GLN A 102 12.47 12.61 2.63
N GLY A 103 12.22 11.43 3.22
CA GLY A 103 11.98 11.28 4.66
C GLY A 103 10.58 11.70 5.09
N TRP A 104 9.63 11.83 4.16
CA TRP A 104 8.26 12.23 4.45
C TRP A 104 7.34 11.03 4.45
N SER A 105 6.38 10.99 5.38
CA SER A 105 5.24 10.11 5.26
C SER A 105 4.24 10.61 4.22
N ALA A 106 3.31 9.75 3.80
CA ALA A 106 2.28 10.13 2.83
C ALA A 106 1.48 11.37 3.30
N LEU A 107 1.17 11.46 4.59
CA LEU A 107 0.49 12.62 5.16
C LEU A 107 1.35 13.89 5.15
N GLN A 108 2.64 13.76 5.45
CA GLN A 108 3.58 14.90 5.40
C GLN A 108 3.75 15.39 3.97
N GLU A 109 3.86 14.48 3.00
CA GLU A 109 3.90 14.82 1.56
C GLU A 109 2.65 15.59 1.12
N ALA A 110 1.46 15.24 1.66
CA ALA A 110 0.21 15.97 1.39
C ALA A 110 0.26 17.44 1.79
N ILE A 111 0.93 17.75 2.90
CA ILE A 111 0.94 19.08 3.52
C ILE A 111 2.07 19.94 2.96
N CYS A 112 3.18 19.33 2.58
CA CYS A 112 4.37 20.03 2.08
C CYS A 112 4.34 20.33 0.57
N ASN A 113 3.32 19.88 -0.15
CA ASN A 113 3.20 20.00 -1.61
C ASN A 113 2.28 21.15 -2.05
#